data_AF-A0A7S1WNX0-F1
#
_entry.id   AF-A0A7S1WNX0-F1
#
_cell.length_a   1.000
_cell.length_b   1.000
_cell.length_c   1.000
_cell.angle_alpha   90.00
_cell.angle_beta   90.00
_cell.angle_gamma   90.00
#
_symmetry.space_group_name_H-M   'P 1'
#
loop_
_entity.id
_entity.type
_entity.pdbx_description
1 polymer ?
#
loop_
_entity_poly.entity_id
_entity_poly.type
_entity_poly.pdbx_seq_one_letter_code
_entity_poly.pdbx_strand_id
1 'polypeptide(L)'
;KWGGCTTSCGTGQRKRERKIEQQPRNGGMGCGLELSQLDACNNEPCEYVDCAWSEWTVWSACTCSCGGGQFTRTRRVEQVPQPGGKPCVPLSKEEVGVCNAHPCDVDACVDGEWGEWEAWSSCSATCRGGVTWRARPVKTE
;
A
#
# COMPACT_ATOMS: atom_id res chain seq x y z
N LYS A 1 14.78 27.27 35.66
CA LYS A 1 15.75 26.33 35.01
C LYS A 1 15.12 25.82 33.71
N TRP A 2 15.92 25.44 32.72
CA TRP A 2 15.39 24.73 31.54
C TRP A 2 14.98 23.32 31.92
N GLY A 3 13.84 22.86 31.39
CA GLY A 3 13.47 21.45 31.39
C GLY A 3 14.32 20.65 30.41
N GLY A 4 14.05 19.33 30.35
CA GLY A 4 14.67 18.45 29.36
C GLY A 4 14.29 18.83 27.92
N CYS A 5 15.07 18.34 26.97
CA CYS A 5 14.73 18.47 25.55
C CYS A 5 13.58 17.52 25.20
N THR A 6 12.69 17.92 24.30
CA THR A 6 11.56 17.09 23.84
C THR A 6 12.00 15.87 23.03
N THR A 7 13.19 15.91 22.43
CA THR A 7 13.76 14.81 21.66
C THR A 7 15.09 14.37 22.25
N SER A 8 15.55 13.17 21.91
CA SER A 8 16.90 12.68 22.21
C SER A 8 17.90 12.93 21.07
N CYS A 9 17.40 13.10 19.84
CA CYS A 9 18.16 13.43 18.64
C CYS A 9 17.29 14.31 17.72
N GLY A 10 17.86 14.85 16.65
CA GLY A 10 17.20 15.79 15.75
C GLY A 10 16.88 17.12 16.42
N THR A 11 16.09 17.96 15.77
CA THR A 11 15.68 19.26 16.33
C THR A 11 14.62 19.09 17.40
N GLY A 12 14.96 19.39 18.64
CA GLY A 12 14.06 19.39 19.79
C GLY A 12 13.81 20.80 20.35
N GLN A 13 12.92 20.87 21.33
CA GLN A 13 12.60 22.09 22.07
C GLN A 13 12.72 21.84 23.57
N ARG A 14 13.16 22.85 24.32
CA ARG A 14 13.14 22.85 25.77
C ARG A 14 12.35 24.05 26.26
N LYS A 15 11.66 23.88 27.39
CA LYS A 15 10.84 24.94 28.00
C LYS A 15 11.42 25.33 29.36
N ARG A 16 11.40 26.63 29.66
CA ARG A 16 11.56 27.12 31.04
C ARG A 16 10.42 28.05 31.39
N GLU A 17 10.01 27.99 32.64
CA GLU A 17 8.94 28.82 33.17
C GLU A 17 9.43 29.59 34.40
N ARG A 18 8.93 30.81 34.55
CA ARG A 18 9.05 31.60 35.77
C ARG A 18 7.66 31.94 36.28
N LYS A 19 7.50 32.00 37.59
CA LYS A 19 6.24 32.39 38.24
C LYS A 19 6.39 33.79 38.81
N ILE A 20 5.27 34.52 38.85
CA ILE A 20 5.20 35.79 39.57
C ILE A 20 5.10 35.43 41.05
N GLU A 21 6.16 35.67 41.81
CA GLU A 21 6.16 35.42 43.27
C GLU A 21 5.31 36.43 44.03
N GLN A 22 5.24 37.67 43.54
CA GLN A 22 4.48 38.74 44.16
C GLN A 22 3.73 39.56 43.11
N GLN A 23 2.41 39.69 43.31
CA GLN A 23 1.56 40.55 42.49
C GLN A 23 1.85 42.03 42.77
N PRO A 24 1.69 42.92 41.77
CA PRO A 24 1.88 44.35 41.97
C PRO A 24 0.91 44.90 43.03
N ARG A 25 1.40 45.80 43.88
CA ARG A 25 0.62 46.52 44.90
C ARG A 25 0.61 48.02 44.61
N ASN A 26 -0.38 48.74 45.16
CA ASN A 26 -0.51 50.20 45.09
C ASN A 26 -0.43 50.79 43.66
N GLY A 27 -1.06 50.13 42.68
CA GLY A 27 -1.06 50.60 41.28
C GLY A 27 0.24 50.36 40.53
N GLY A 28 1.15 49.54 41.06
CA GLY A 28 2.38 49.15 40.36
C GLY A 28 2.12 48.39 39.06
N MET A 29 3.06 48.50 38.12
CA MET A 29 2.99 47.77 36.85
C MET A 29 3.34 46.29 37.07
N GLY A 30 2.56 45.39 36.46
CA GLY A 30 2.82 43.95 36.54
C GLY A 30 4.11 43.53 35.83
N CYS A 31 4.62 42.34 36.18
CA CYS A 31 5.72 41.72 35.45
C CYS A 31 5.31 41.44 33.99
N GLY A 32 6.25 41.56 33.05
CA GLY A 32 6.00 41.29 31.64
C GLY A 32 5.40 39.89 31.39
N LEU A 33 4.47 39.82 30.43
CA LEU A 33 3.60 38.65 30.19
C LEU A 33 4.36 37.38 29.74
N GLU A 34 5.62 37.50 29.34
CA GLU A 34 6.45 36.37 28.95
C GLU A 34 6.96 35.60 30.19
N LEU A 35 6.13 34.67 30.66
CA LEU A 35 6.42 33.78 31.79
C LEU A 35 6.97 32.42 31.34
N SER A 36 6.88 32.12 30.05
CA SER A 36 7.34 30.88 29.42
C SER A 36 8.35 31.23 28.33
N GLN A 37 9.42 30.45 28.22
CA GLN A 37 10.34 30.59 27.10
C GLN A 37 10.59 29.23 26.48
N LEU A 38 10.64 29.19 25.15
CA LEU A 38 11.06 28.05 24.35
C LEU A 38 12.45 28.33 23.78
N ASP A 39 13.25 27.29 23.69
CA ASP A 39 14.56 27.34 23.06
C ASP A 39 14.82 26.04 22.31
N ALA A 40 15.58 26.12 21.23
CA ALA A 40 15.97 24.94 20.48
C ALA A 40 16.99 24.13 21.30
N CYS A 41 16.90 22.81 21.21
CA CYS A 41 17.87 21.90 21.81
C CYS A 41 18.05 20.69 20.90
N ASN A 42 19.23 20.08 20.96
CA ASN A 42 19.70 19.03 20.06
C ASN A 42 19.81 19.50 18.60
N ASN A 43 20.95 19.23 17.98
CA ASN A 43 21.18 19.41 16.55
C ASN A 43 21.85 18.19 15.92
N GLU A 44 22.07 17.13 16.70
CA GLU A 44 22.64 15.89 16.18
C GLU A 44 21.59 15.17 15.33
N PRO A 45 21.93 14.77 14.09
CA PRO A 45 21.01 14.01 13.26
C PRO A 45 20.63 12.70 13.95
N CYS A 46 19.36 12.33 13.87
CA CYS A 46 18.94 10.99 14.26
C CYS A 46 19.42 9.99 13.22
N GLU A 47 20.12 8.94 13.66
CA GLU A 47 20.31 7.76 12.83
C GLU A 47 18.98 6.98 12.83
N TYR A 48 18.27 7.02 11.71
CA TYR A 48 17.10 6.17 11.48
C TYR A 48 17.39 5.22 10.33
N VAL A 49 16.82 4.04 10.46
CA VAL A 49 16.90 3.00 9.45
C VAL A 49 15.68 3.11 8.56
N ASP A 50 15.92 3.36 7.27
CA ASP A 50 14.90 3.33 6.22
C ASP A 50 14.47 1.89 5.91
N CYS A 51 13.32 1.76 5.26
CA CYS A 51 12.85 0.49 4.76
C CYS A 51 13.74 -0.04 3.63
N ALA A 52 14.03 -1.34 3.64
CA ALA A 52 14.75 -2.01 2.55
C ALA A 52 13.92 -3.17 1.99
N TRP A 53 13.94 -3.26 0.65
CA TRP A 53 13.36 -4.39 -0.07
C TRP A 53 14.33 -5.57 -0.09
N SER A 54 13.79 -6.79 -0.05
CA SER A 54 14.53 -8.01 -0.36
C SER A 54 14.94 -8.03 -1.84
N GLU A 55 15.79 -9.01 -2.16
CA GLU A 55 15.97 -9.46 -3.53
C GLU A 55 14.65 -9.85 -4.20
N TRP A 56 14.61 -9.70 -5.51
CA TRP A 56 13.48 -10.10 -6.33
C TRP A 56 13.35 -11.62 -6.38
N THR A 57 12.10 -12.11 -6.42
CA THR A 57 11.85 -13.49 -6.84
C THR A 57 12.27 -13.69 -8.30
N VAL A 58 12.46 -14.94 -8.69
CA VAL A 58 12.51 -15.29 -10.11
C VAL A 58 11.21 -14.84 -10.80
N TRP A 59 11.33 -14.51 -12.08
CA TRP A 59 10.17 -14.24 -12.93
C TRP A 59 9.27 -15.49 -13.00
N SER A 60 7.97 -15.28 -12.99
CA SER A 60 6.98 -16.32 -13.28
C SER A 60 7.15 -16.85 -14.71
N ALA A 61 6.54 -18.00 -14.98
CA ALA A 61 6.29 -18.39 -16.37
C ALA A 61 5.43 -17.32 -17.08
N CYS A 62 5.60 -17.20 -18.39
CA CYS A 62 4.74 -16.36 -19.20
C CYS A 62 3.32 -16.92 -19.23
N THR A 63 2.30 -16.06 -19.15
CA THR A 63 0.89 -16.48 -19.20
C THR A 63 0.49 -17.15 -20.51
N CYS A 64 1.16 -16.79 -21.60
CA CYS A 64 0.88 -17.31 -22.95
C CYS A 64 2.19 -17.77 -23.59
N SER A 65 2.17 -18.87 -24.32
CA SER A 65 3.36 -19.36 -25.06
C SER A 65 3.66 -18.53 -26.30
N CYS A 66 2.65 -17.87 -26.88
CA CYS A 66 2.68 -17.03 -28.07
C CYS A 66 1.54 -15.99 -27.99
N GLY A 67 1.44 -15.08 -28.97
CA GLY A 67 0.33 -14.12 -29.07
C GLY A 67 0.38 -12.98 -28.06
N GLY A 68 1.44 -12.89 -27.26
CA GLY A 68 1.61 -11.93 -26.18
C GLY A 68 1.06 -12.44 -24.85
N GLY A 69 1.94 -12.52 -23.86
CA GLY A 69 1.59 -12.81 -22.47
C GLY A 69 2.33 -11.88 -21.51
N GLN A 70 2.15 -12.13 -20.22
CA GLN A 70 2.83 -11.41 -19.15
C GLN A 70 3.60 -12.37 -18.26
N PHE A 71 4.71 -11.90 -17.69
CA PHE A 71 5.36 -12.53 -16.55
C PHE A 71 5.43 -11.53 -15.41
N THR A 72 5.47 -12.02 -14.18
CA THR A 72 5.51 -11.19 -12.98
C THR A 72 6.62 -11.64 -12.05
N ARG A 73 7.16 -10.69 -11.28
CA ARG A 73 8.05 -10.98 -10.15
C ARG A 73 7.67 -10.10 -8.97
N THR A 74 7.97 -10.58 -7.77
CA THR A 74 7.64 -9.88 -6.53
C THR A 74 8.85 -9.80 -5.62
N ARG A 75 8.80 -8.90 -4.65
CA ARG A 75 9.76 -8.83 -3.54
C ARG A 75 9.02 -8.48 -2.26
N ARG A 76 9.67 -8.69 -1.12
CA ARG A 76 9.10 -8.38 0.20
C ARG A 76 9.94 -7.36 0.94
N VAL A 77 9.34 -6.72 1.93
CA VAL A 77 10.11 -5.86 2.85
C VAL A 77 11.03 -6.76 3.66
N GLU A 78 12.34 -6.54 3.54
CA GLU A 78 13.36 -7.24 4.31
C GLU A 78 13.68 -6.48 5.60
N GLN A 79 13.71 -5.15 5.52
CA GLN A 79 13.94 -4.28 6.66
C GLN A 79 12.76 -3.34 6.85
N VAL A 80 12.12 -3.44 8.01
CA VAL A 80 11.03 -2.54 8.42
C VAL A 80 11.65 -1.22 8.89
N PRO A 81 11.10 -0.06 8.49
CA PRO A 81 11.64 1.24 8.90
C PRO A 81 11.49 1.45 10.41
N GLN A 82 12.50 2.06 11.02
CA GLN A 82 12.42 2.53 12.40
C GLN A 82 11.56 3.81 12.50
N PRO A 83 11.10 4.22 13.70
CA PRO A 83 10.45 5.51 13.89
C PRO A 83 11.31 6.65 13.36
N GLY A 84 10.80 7.38 12.37
CA GLY A 84 11.53 8.45 11.67
C GLY A 84 12.18 8.03 10.33
N GLY A 85 12.30 6.73 10.07
CA GLY A 85 12.78 6.20 8.78
C GLY A 85 11.69 6.20 7.70
N LYS A 86 12.10 6.17 6.44
CA LYS A 86 11.21 6.19 5.28
C LYS A 86 10.61 4.81 4.99
N PRO A 87 9.29 4.70 4.75
CA PRO A 87 8.68 3.44 4.36
C PRO A 87 9.01 3.08 2.90
N CYS A 88 9.01 1.77 2.61
CA CYS A 88 9.13 1.30 1.24
C CYS A 88 7.89 1.71 0.42
N VAL A 89 8.09 2.12 -0.83
CA VAL A 89 7.00 2.51 -1.73
C VAL A 89 6.16 1.29 -2.11
N PRO A 90 4.87 1.19 -1.73
CA PRO A 90 4.08 -0.03 -1.91
C PRO A 90 3.97 -0.48 -3.38
N LEU A 91 3.92 0.48 -4.31
CA LEU A 91 3.84 0.23 -5.75
C LEU A 91 5.09 -0.47 -6.32
N SER A 92 6.21 -0.46 -5.59
CA SER A 92 7.45 -1.08 -6.03
C SER A 92 7.60 -2.53 -5.55
N LYS A 93 6.53 -3.15 -5.01
CA LYS A 93 6.51 -4.53 -4.52
C LYS A 93 6.50 -5.57 -5.66
N GLU A 94 5.94 -5.20 -6.80
CA GLU A 94 5.69 -6.11 -7.92
C GLU A 94 6.10 -5.44 -9.24
N GLU A 95 6.60 -6.24 -10.16
CA GLU A 95 6.88 -5.84 -11.54
C GLU A 95 6.23 -6.80 -12.52
N VAL A 96 5.73 -6.25 -13.62
CA VAL A 96 5.09 -6.98 -14.71
C VAL A 96 5.82 -6.65 -16.01
N GLY A 97 6.17 -7.69 -16.76
CA GLY A 97 6.76 -7.55 -18.09
C GLY A 97 5.96 -8.31 -19.15
N VAL A 98 6.18 -7.93 -20.42
CA VAL A 98 5.56 -8.60 -21.57
C VAL A 98 6.49 -9.69 -22.09
N CYS A 99 5.91 -10.81 -22.49
CA CYS A 99 6.62 -11.95 -23.06
C CYS A 99 5.87 -12.54 -24.25
N ASN A 100 6.58 -13.38 -25.02
CA ASN A 100 6.00 -14.21 -26.08
C ASN A 100 5.11 -13.44 -27.07
N ALA A 101 5.54 -12.24 -27.45
CA ALA A 101 4.85 -11.37 -28.40
C ALA A 101 4.94 -11.86 -29.86
N HIS A 102 5.57 -13.01 -30.10
CA HIS A 102 5.55 -13.62 -31.43
C HIS A 102 4.13 -14.12 -31.75
N PRO A 103 3.68 -14.04 -33.00
CA PRO A 103 2.39 -14.58 -33.40
C PRO A 103 2.28 -16.05 -33.00
N CYS A 104 1.09 -16.47 -32.57
CA CYS A 104 0.81 -17.89 -32.51
C CYS A 104 0.73 -18.46 -33.92
N ASP A 105 1.24 -19.66 -34.13
CA ASP A 105 0.95 -20.42 -35.34
C ASP A 105 -0.56 -20.69 -35.33
N VAL A 106 -1.28 -19.98 -36.20
CA VAL A 106 -2.73 -19.79 -36.19
C VAL A 106 -3.52 -21.07 -36.53
N ASP A 107 -2.86 -22.22 -36.60
CA ASP A 107 -3.51 -23.52 -36.77
C ASP A 107 -3.92 -24.16 -35.43
N ALA A 108 -3.61 -23.55 -34.28
CA ALA A 108 -3.82 -24.15 -32.96
C ALA A 108 -4.79 -23.41 -32.01
N CYS A 109 -5.25 -22.20 -32.34
CA CYS A 109 -6.33 -21.54 -31.60
C CYS A 109 -7.60 -21.60 -32.45
N VAL A 110 -8.35 -22.70 -32.32
CA VAL A 110 -9.67 -22.81 -32.93
C VAL A 110 -10.64 -22.05 -32.02
N ASP A 111 -11.40 -21.10 -32.57
CA ASP A 111 -12.49 -20.50 -31.81
C ASP A 111 -13.43 -21.61 -31.34
N GLY A 112 -13.72 -21.66 -30.04
CA GLY A 112 -14.63 -22.65 -29.49
C GLY A 112 -16.01 -22.49 -30.10
N GLU A 113 -16.44 -23.46 -30.92
CA GLU A 113 -17.78 -23.45 -31.48
C GLU A 113 -18.76 -23.87 -30.39
N TRP A 114 -19.84 -23.12 -30.22
CA TRP A 114 -20.96 -23.62 -29.43
C TRP A 114 -21.63 -24.78 -30.17
N GLY A 115 -21.88 -25.86 -29.45
CA GLY A 115 -22.76 -26.92 -29.92
C GLY A 115 -24.20 -26.44 -30.05
N GLU A 116 -25.03 -27.30 -30.63
CA GLU A 116 -26.48 -27.05 -30.69
C GLU A 116 -27.07 -26.93 -29.29
N TRP A 117 -28.15 -26.15 -29.17
CA TRP A 117 -28.91 -26.08 -27.93
C TRP A 117 -29.50 -27.45 -27.61
N GLU A 118 -29.28 -27.92 -26.38
CA GLU A 118 -30.01 -29.06 -25.85
C GLU A 118 -31.50 -28.73 -25.73
N ALA A 119 -32.31 -29.79 -25.63
CA ALA A 119 -33.74 -29.64 -25.40
C ALA A 119 -34.00 -28.90 -24.08
N TRP A 120 -35.06 -28.10 -24.07
CA TRP A 120 -35.52 -27.46 -22.84
C TRP A 120 -35.85 -28.51 -21.78
N SER A 121 -35.45 -28.23 -20.54
CA SER A 121 -35.81 -29.05 -19.39
C SER A 121 -37.34 -29.09 -19.22
N SER A 122 -37.82 -30.15 -18.57
CA SER A 122 -39.19 -30.14 -18.04
C SER A 122 -39.37 -28.97 -17.07
N CYS A 123 -40.59 -28.42 -17.01
CA CYS A 123 -40.92 -27.36 -16.07
C CYS A 123 -40.64 -27.81 -14.63
N SER A 124 -39.91 -26.99 -13.86
CA SER A 124 -39.52 -27.31 -12.49
C SER A 124 -40.69 -27.46 -11.51
N ALA A 125 -41.90 -27.02 -11.92
CA ALA A 125 -43.12 -27.14 -11.13
C ALA A 125 -44.32 -27.40 -12.05
N THR A 126 -45.27 -28.20 -11.58
CA THR A 126 -46.51 -28.53 -12.31
C THR A 126 -47.64 -27.53 -12.07
N CYS A 127 -47.54 -26.67 -11.06
CA CYS A 127 -48.49 -25.57 -10.82
C CYS A 127 -47.82 -24.39 -10.08
N ARG A 128 -48.49 -23.22 -10.11
CA ARG A 128 -48.08 -21.96 -9.44
C ARG A 128 -46.77 -21.31 -9.94
N GLY A 129 -46.37 -21.60 -11.18
CA GLY A 129 -45.21 -21.02 -11.84
C GLY A 129 -43.93 -21.82 -11.61
N GLY A 130 -43.16 -22.04 -12.67
CA GLY A 130 -41.90 -22.79 -12.64
C GLY A 130 -40.95 -22.28 -13.72
N VAL A 131 -39.70 -22.73 -13.68
CA VAL A 131 -38.67 -22.35 -14.64
C VAL A 131 -38.30 -23.54 -15.52
N THR A 132 -37.90 -23.24 -16.75
CA THR A 132 -37.22 -24.17 -17.65
C THR A 132 -35.87 -23.59 -18.02
N TRP A 133 -34.91 -24.45 -18.30
CA TRP A 133 -33.61 -24.03 -18.79
C TRP A 133 -33.15 -24.96 -19.91
N ARG A 134 -32.14 -24.53 -20.65
CA ARG A 134 -31.40 -25.33 -21.61
C ARG A 134 -29.93 -24.91 -21.57
N ALA A 135 -29.06 -25.83 -21.96
CA ALA A 135 -27.64 -25.58 -22.11
C ALA A 135 -27.23 -25.76 -23.57
N ARG A 136 -26.09 -25.19 -23.95
CA ARG A 136 -25.37 -25.56 -25.16
C ARG A 136 -23.93 -25.89 -24.77
N PRO A 137 -23.42 -27.09 -25.08
CA PRO A 137 -22.04 -27.45 -24.76
C PRO A 137 -21.06 -26.75 -25.70
N VAL A 138 -19.79 -26.73 -25.35
CA VAL A 138 -18.73 -26.34 -26.29
C VAL A 138 -18.43 -27.55 -27.18
N LYS A 139 -18.46 -27.37 -28.51
CA LYS A 139 -18.35 -28.42 -29.53
C LYS A 139 -16.90 -28.71 -29.90
N THR A 140 -16.04 -27.72 -29.84
CA THR A 140 -14.59 -27.83 -30.04
C THR A 140 -13.88 -26.95 -29.01
N GLU A 141 -12.87 -27.51 -28.34
CA GLU A 141 -11.93 -26.78 -27.48
C GLU A 141 -10.61 -26.54 -28.22
#